data_AF-A0A0M1J3U5-F1
#
_entry.id   AF-A0A0M1J3U5-F1
#
_cell.length_a   1.000
_cell.length_b   1.000
_cell.length_c   1.000
_cell.angle_alpha   90.00
_cell.angle_beta   90.00
_cell.angle_gamma   90.00
#
_symmetry.space_group_name_H-M   'P 1'
#
loop_
_entity.id
_entity.type
_entity.pdbx_description
1 polymer ?
#
loop_
_entity_poly.entity_id
_entity_poly.type
_entity_poly.pdbx_seq_one_letter_code
_entity_poly.pdbx_strand_id
1 'polypeptide(L)'
;MNSYLTSLEYKQVNGGLLVQSLDSQLYQELQVVSERTPTEHELADLLFTWKVAKFVKSNAIVYGRDLMTIGIGAGQMSRVNSARIATIKAQQAGLEIAGAVMASDAFFPFRDGLDQAAQVGIRAIIQPGGSRRDKEVIAAANEHNIAMVFTGMRHFRH
;
A
#
# COMPACT_ATOMS: atom_id res chain seq x y z
N MET A 1 -12.28 32.12 8.72
CA MET A 1 -12.39 31.00 9.69
C MET A 1 -13.24 29.91 9.03
N ASN A 2 -12.63 28.93 8.36
CA ASN A 2 -13.36 27.75 7.90
C ASN A 2 -13.25 26.70 9.00
N SER A 3 -14.26 26.64 9.86
CA SER A 3 -14.47 25.52 10.76
C SER A 3 -14.91 24.31 9.93
N TYR A 4 -13.94 23.55 9.44
CA TYR A 4 -14.20 22.18 9.00
C TYR A 4 -14.81 21.45 10.19
N LEU A 5 -16.10 21.14 10.13
CA LEU A 5 -16.69 20.13 10.99
C LEU A 5 -15.82 18.89 10.80
N THR A 6 -15.02 18.57 11.82
CA THR A 6 -14.14 17.41 11.76
C THR A 6 -15.05 16.21 11.80
N SER A 7 -15.32 15.60 10.65
CA SER A 7 -16.17 14.42 10.58
C SER A 7 -15.57 13.35 11.50
N LEU A 8 -16.39 12.77 12.37
CA LEU A 8 -15.95 11.84 13.41
C LEU A 8 -16.23 10.39 12.99
N GLU A 9 -15.32 9.49 13.32
CA GLU A 9 -15.49 8.04 13.28
C GLU A 9 -15.63 7.50 14.71
N TYR A 10 -16.58 6.60 14.90
CA TYR A 10 -16.93 6.02 16.19
C TYR A 10 -16.67 4.52 16.17
N LYS A 11 -15.99 4.01 17.19
CA LYS A 11 -15.75 2.57 17.35
C LYS A 11 -16.17 2.11 18.74
N GLN A 12 -17.19 1.26 18.79
CA GLN A 12 -17.62 0.66 20.04
C GLN A 12 -16.55 -0.31 20.57
N VAL A 13 -16.31 -0.23 21.87
CA VAL A 13 -15.48 -1.18 22.62
C VAL A 13 -16.25 -1.66 23.85
N ASN A 14 -15.82 -2.76 24.47
CA ASN A 14 -16.49 -3.24 25.68
C ASN A 14 -16.44 -2.16 26.77
N GLY A 15 -17.61 -1.72 27.22
CA GLY A 15 -17.74 -0.69 28.25
C GLY A 15 -17.55 0.75 27.78
N GLY A 16 -17.46 1.04 26.47
CA GLY A 16 -17.30 2.42 26.02
C GLY A 16 -17.29 2.65 24.51
N LEU A 17 -16.88 3.86 24.13
CA LEU A 17 -16.82 4.35 22.76
C LEU A 17 -15.49 5.06 22.51
N LEU A 18 -14.78 4.67 21.46
CA LEU A 18 -13.64 5.43 20.94
C LEU A 18 -14.15 6.39 19.86
N VAL A 19 -13.67 7.63 19.88
CA VAL A 19 -14.01 8.67 18.92
C VAL A 19 -12.72 9.21 18.33
N GLN A 20 -12.64 9.25 17.00
CA GLN A 20 -11.48 9.79 16.28
C GLN A 20 -11.93 10.64 15.10
N SER A 21 -11.05 11.51 14.60
CA SER A 21 -11.28 12.19 13.32
C SER A 21 -11.26 11.18 12.17
N LEU A 22 -12.12 11.40 11.18
CA LEU A 22 -12.12 10.59 9.95
C LEU A 22 -10.79 10.72 9.21
N ASP A 23 -10.27 9.58 8.78
CA ASP A 23 -9.16 9.51 7.83
C ASP A 23 -9.67 10.00 6.46
N SER A 24 -9.45 11.27 6.13
CA SER A 24 -9.98 11.93 4.92
C SER A 24 -8.89 12.23 3.88
N GLN A 25 -7.67 12.56 4.32
CA GLN A 25 -6.53 12.84 3.44
C GLN A 25 -6.01 11.54 2.79
N LEU A 26 -5.48 11.63 1.57
CA LEU A 26 -4.94 10.45 0.88
C LEU A 26 -3.42 10.33 1.05
N TYR A 27 -2.66 11.41 0.97
CA TYR A 27 -1.21 11.36 1.19
C TYR A 27 -0.76 12.72 1.73
N GLN A 28 0.37 12.74 2.42
CA GLN A 28 0.99 13.99 2.87
C GLN A 28 1.90 14.56 1.78
N GLU A 29 2.72 13.70 1.19
CA GLU A 29 3.63 14.01 0.10
C GLU A 29 3.70 12.82 -0.86
N LEU A 30 4.24 13.02 -2.07
CA LEU A 30 4.56 11.92 -2.97
C LEU A 30 6.04 12.04 -3.32
N GLN A 31 6.85 11.19 -2.70
CA GLN A 31 8.29 11.19 -2.89
C GLN A 31 8.71 9.91 -3.61
N VAL A 32 9.29 10.04 -4.80
CA VAL A 32 9.99 8.92 -5.44
C VAL A 32 11.32 8.73 -4.70
N VAL A 33 11.52 7.54 -4.11
CA VAL A 33 12.68 7.23 -3.27
C VAL A 33 13.64 6.23 -3.92
N SER A 34 13.19 5.52 -4.96
CA SER A 34 14.01 4.62 -5.78
C SER A 34 14.74 5.38 -6.89
N GLU A 35 15.74 4.72 -7.50
CA GLU A 35 16.42 5.21 -8.71
C GLU A 35 15.50 5.22 -9.93
N ARG A 36 14.67 4.18 -10.09
CA ARG A 36 13.66 4.12 -11.14
C ARG A 36 12.48 5.03 -10.80
N THR A 37 12.15 5.95 -11.70
CA THR A 37 10.92 6.76 -11.62
C THR A 37 9.74 5.98 -12.19
N PRO A 38 8.55 5.98 -11.55
CA PRO A 38 7.37 5.37 -12.14
C PRO A 38 6.96 6.10 -13.43
N THR A 39 6.41 5.38 -14.39
CA THR A 39 5.75 6.03 -15.54
C THR A 39 4.48 6.76 -15.07
N GLU A 40 3.93 7.65 -15.90
CA GLU A 40 2.65 8.31 -15.59
C GLU A 40 1.52 7.29 -15.36
N HIS A 41 1.49 6.21 -16.14
CA HIS A 41 0.53 5.14 -15.99
C HIS A 41 0.71 4.37 -14.68
N GLU A 42 1.94 4.00 -14.34
CA GLU A 42 2.24 3.35 -13.06
C GLU A 42 1.89 4.27 -11.88
N LEU A 43 2.18 5.57 -11.98
CA LEU A 43 1.83 6.52 -10.92
C LEU A 43 0.32 6.64 -10.73
N ALA A 44 -0.46 6.64 -11.82
CA ALA A 44 -1.92 6.62 -11.74
C ALA A 44 -2.43 5.35 -11.05
N ASP A 45 -1.89 4.19 -11.41
CA ASP A 45 -2.23 2.91 -10.77
C ASP A 45 -1.80 2.86 -9.29
N LEU A 46 -0.65 3.46 -8.94
CA LEU A 46 -0.19 3.55 -7.55
C LEU A 46 -1.16 4.39 -6.72
N LEU A 47 -1.57 5.55 -7.21
CA LEU A 47 -2.54 6.40 -6.51
C LEU A 47 -3.91 5.73 -6.37
N PHE A 48 -4.35 5.01 -7.41
CA PHE A 48 -5.56 4.20 -7.36
C PHE A 48 -5.48 3.10 -6.30
N THR A 49 -4.44 2.26 -6.34
CA THR A 49 -4.25 1.16 -5.39
C THR A 49 -4.06 1.66 -3.96
N TRP A 50 -3.39 2.80 -3.78
CA TRP A 50 -3.24 3.48 -2.49
C TRP A 50 -4.58 3.95 -1.91
N LYS A 51 -5.43 4.55 -2.75
CA LYS A 51 -6.80 4.92 -2.37
C LYS A 51 -7.64 3.70 -1.98
N VAL A 52 -7.48 2.58 -2.67
CA VAL A 52 -8.14 1.32 -2.29
C VAL A 52 -7.60 0.81 -0.95
N ALA A 53 -6.27 0.76 -0.77
CA ALA A 53 -5.62 0.23 0.42
C ALA A 53 -6.11 0.92 1.71
N LYS A 54 -6.39 2.22 1.64
CA LYS A 54 -6.98 3.00 2.74
C LYS A 54 -8.28 2.41 3.31
N PHE A 55 -9.08 1.73 2.48
CA PHE A 55 -10.36 1.14 2.89
C PHE A 55 -10.27 -0.36 3.20
N VAL A 56 -9.15 -1.00 2.89
CA VAL A 56 -8.92 -2.43 3.15
C VAL A 56 -8.45 -2.62 4.60
N LYS A 57 -8.88 -3.72 5.25
CA LYS A 57 -8.46 -4.05 6.61
C LYS A 57 -6.96 -4.38 6.66
N SER A 58 -6.25 -3.78 7.59
CA SER A 58 -4.81 -3.94 7.80
C SER A 58 -4.44 -5.33 8.35
N ASN A 59 -3.27 -5.88 8.04
CA ASN A 59 -2.29 -5.34 7.09
C ASN A 59 -2.75 -5.58 5.65
N ALA A 60 -2.81 -4.53 4.85
CA ALA A 60 -3.34 -4.57 3.49
C ALA A 60 -2.21 -4.56 2.45
N ILE A 61 -2.35 -5.41 1.44
CA ILE A 61 -1.58 -5.37 0.19
C ILE A 61 -2.59 -5.36 -0.96
N VAL A 62 -2.48 -4.38 -1.84
CA VAL A 62 -3.35 -4.22 -3.00
C VAL A 62 -2.50 -4.23 -4.25
N TYR A 63 -2.78 -5.15 -5.18
CA TYR A 63 -2.22 -5.14 -6.51
C TYR A 63 -3.20 -4.48 -7.48
N GLY A 64 -2.67 -3.70 -8.42
CA GLY A 64 -3.49 -3.09 -9.46
C GLY A 64 -2.77 -2.88 -10.77
N ARG A 65 -3.57 -2.75 -11.83
CA ARG A 65 -3.16 -2.41 -13.19
C ARG A 65 -4.34 -1.74 -13.88
N ASP A 66 -4.09 -0.74 -14.72
CA ASP A 66 -5.10 -0.08 -15.55
C ASP A 66 -6.30 0.43 -14.71
N LEU A 67 -6.01 1.01 -13.55
CA LEU A 67 -6.99 1.50 -12.55
C LEU A 67 -7.96 0.42 -12.06
N MET A 68 -7.56 -0.85 -12.11
CA MET A 68 -8.31 -1.98 -11.59
C MET A 68 -7.51 -2.74 -10.53
N THR A 69 -8.20 -3.24 -9.51
CA THR A 69 -7.60 -4.16 -8.55
C THR A 69 -7.49 -5.55 -9.17
N ILE A 70 -6.31 -6.15 -9.11
CA ILE A 70 -6.09 -7.52 -9.61
C ILE A 70 -5.93 -8.54 -8.48
N GLY A 71 -5.56 -8.08 -7.28
CA GLY A 71 -5.43 -8.93 -6.10
C GLY A 71 -5.43 -8.10 -4.82
N ILE A 72 -6.11 -8.59 -3.78
CA ILE A 72 -6.17 -7.91 -2.48
C ILE A 72 -5.92 -8.93 -1.38
N GLY A 73 -4.93 -8.66 -0.53
CA GLY A 73 -4.71 -9.35 0.73
C GLY A 73 -5.06 -8.42 1.89
N ALA A 74 -5.96 -8.86 2.77
CA ALA A 74 -6.52 -8.05 3.85
C ALA A 74 -6.47 -8.79 5.19
N GLY A 75 -6.34 -8.03 6.28
CA GLY A 75 -6.58 -8.51 7.65
C GLY A 75 -5.53 -9.46 8.22
N GLN A 76 -4.36 -9.60 7.58
CA GLN A 76 -3.35 -10.55 8.06
C GLN A 76 -2.43 -9.93 9.11
N MET A 77 -2.00 -10.76 10.07
CA MET A 77 -1.00 -10.38 11.07
C MET A 77 0.36 -10.05 10.43
N SER A 78 0.68 -10.68 9.30
CA SER A 78 1.91 -10.45 8.54
C SER A 78 1.57 -9.92 7.15
N ARG A 79 2.21 -8.81 6.77
CA ARG A 79 2.04 -8.20 5.44
C ARG A 79 2.56 -9.09 4.31
N VAL A 80 3.55 -9.94 4.59
CA VAL A 80 4.00 -11.02 3.68
C VAL A 80 2.85 -11.98 3.37
N ASN A 81 2.02 -12.34 4.35
CA ASN A 81 0.86 -13.18 4.11
C ASN A 81 -0.22 -12.46 3.30
N SER A 82 -0.41 -11.15 3.52
CA SER A 82 -1.29 -10.34 2.66
C SER A 82 -0.82 -10.34 1.20
N ALA A 83 0.48 -10.17 0.94
CA ALA A 83 1.03 -10.24 -0.42
C ALA A 83 0.80 -11.63 -1.07
N ARG A 84 1.01 -12.71 -0.32
CA ARG A 84 0.70 -14.08 -0.79
C ARG A 84 -0.77 -14.26 -1.13
N ILE A 85 -1.68 -13.78 -0.29
CA ILE A 85 -3.13 -13.84 -0.56
C ILE A 85 -3.48 -13.04 -1.82
N ALA A 86 -2.95 -11.83 -1.97
CA ALA A 86 -3.17 -11.01 -3.16
C ALA A 86 -2.70 -11.74 -4.44
N THR A 87 -1.53 -12.37 -4.38
CA THR A 87 -0.98 -13.20 -5.47
C THR A 87 -1.90 -14.37 -5.81
N ILE A 88 -2.31 -15.16 -4.81
CA ILE A 88 -3.22 -16.30 -5.01
C ILE A 88 -4.54 -15.85 -5.63
N LYS A 89 -5.10 -14.72 -5.19
CA LYS A 89 -6.35 -14.17 -5.72
C LYS A 89 -6.24 -13.75 -7.18
N ALA A 90 -5.16 -13.07 -7.55
CA ALA A 90 -4.90 -12.70 -8.94
C ALA A 90 -4.76 -13.94 -9.84
N GLN A 91 -3.99 -14.93 -9.40
CA GLN A 91 -3.80 -16.20 -10.13
C GLN A 91 -5.11 -16.98 -10.31
N GLN A 92 -5.93 -17.10 -9.25
CA GLN A 92 -7.23 -17.75 -9.32
C GLN A 92 -8.21 -17.05 -10.28
N ALA A 93 -8.09 -15.73 -10.41
CA ALA A 93 -8.88 -14.94 -11.35
C ALA A 93 -8.32 -14.95 -12.79
N GLY A 94 -7.19 -15.62 -13.03
CA GLY A 94 -6.51 -15.60 -14.33
C GLY A 94 -5.96 -14.23 -14.70
N LEU A 95 -5.67 -13.38 -13.72
CA LEU A 95 -5.17 -12.03 -13.93
C LEU A 95 -3.64 -12.03 -13.86
N GLU A 96 -3.02 -11.44 -14.89
CA GLU A 96 -1.56 -11.31 -14.99
C GLU A 96 -1.03 -10.37 -13.89
N ILE A 97 0.01 -10.75 -13.16
CA ILE A 97 0.63 -9.90 -12.12
C ILE A 97 1.87 -9.18 -12.65
N ALA A 98 2.60 -9.78 -13.59
CA ALA A 98 3.83 -9.17 -14.10
C ALA A 98 3.53 -7.82 -14.78
N GLY A 99 4.22 -6.76 -14.37
CA GLY A 99 3.95 -5.40 -14.84
C GLY A 99 2.94 -4.61 -14.00
N ALA A 100 2.29 -5.22 -13.01
CA ALA A 100 1.36 -4.54 -12.12
C ALA A 100 2.07 -3.69 -11.06
N VAL A 101 1.30 -2.88 -10.34
CA VAL A 101 1.77 -2.10 -9.19
C VAL A 101 1.23 -2.63 -7.88
N MET A 102 1.85 -2.26 -6.75
CA MET A 102 1.45 -2.66 -5.41
C MET A 102 1.33 -1.46 -4.46
N ALA A 103 0.26 -1.42 -3.67
CA ALA A 103 0.13 -0.52 -2.52
C ALA A 103 0.18 -1.30 -1.19
N SER A 104 0.81 -0.69 -0.19
CA SER A 104 0.92 -1.21 1.17
C SER A 104 0.51 -0.14 2.17
N ASP A 105 -0.60 -0.33 2.89
CA ASP A 105 -1.23 0.66 3.78
C ASP A 105 -0.34 1.15 4.94
N ALA A 106 0.72 0.40 5.27
CA ALA A 106 1.80 0.82 6.17
C ALA A 106 3.17 0.41 5.61
N PHE A 107 4.24 0.82 6.30
CA PHE A 107 5.61 0.57 5.82
C PHE A 107 5.99 -0.91 5.78
N PHE A 108 6.94 -1.28 4.94
CA PHE A 108 7.61 -2.58 4.98
C PHE A 108 8.69 -2.58 6.07
N PRO A 109 8.62 -3.50 7.06
CA PRO A 109 9.60 -3.55 8.14
C PRO A 109 10.94 -4.14 7.67
N PHE A 110 10.94 -4.95 6.61
CA PHE A 110 12.11 -5.64 6.05
C PHE A 110 11.99 -5.69 4.52
N ARG A 111 13.11 -6.01 3.83
CA ARG A 111 13.16 -6.12 2.36
C ARG A 111 12.38 -7.30 1.78
N ASP A 112 12.04 -8.30 2.59
CA ASP A 112 11.38 -9.54 2.17
C ASP A 112 10.06 -9.30 1.41
N GLY A 113 9.29 -8.27 1.80
CA GLY A 113 8.08 -7.87 1.09
C GLY A 113 8.34 -7.38 -0.34
N LEU A 114 9.48 -6.73 -0.57
CA LEU A 114 9.89 -6.25 -1.90
C LEU A 114 10.46 -7.38 -2.74
N ASP A 115 11.29 -8.25 -2.14
CA ASP A 115 11.81 -9.43 -2.82
C ASP A 115 10.67 -10.33 -3.33
N GLN A 116 9.59 -10.49 -2.54
CA GLN A 116 8.39 -11.21 -2.99
C GLN A 116 7.62 -10.48 -4.09
N ALA A 117 7.48 -9.16 -4.00
CA ALA A 117 6.83 -8.38 -5.04
C ALA A 117 7.60 -8.48 -6.37
N ALA A 118 8.92 -8.48 -6.33
CA ALA A 118 9.79 -8.68 -7.48
C ALA A 118 9.61 -10.06 -8.12
N GLN A 119 9.50 -11.12 -7.31
CA GLN A 119 9.31 -12.50 -7.78
C GLN A 119 8.02 -12.68 -8.62
N VAL A 120 6.96 -11.91 -8.31
CA VAL A 120 5.70 -11.94 -9.07
C VAL A 120 5.63 -10.86 -10.15
N GLY A 121 6.70 -10.10 -10.35
CA GLY A 121 6.85 -9.13 -11.43
C GLY A 121 6.20 -7.76 -11.19
N ILE A 122 5.99 -7.35 -9.93
CA ILE A 122 5.55 -5.97 -9.62
C ILE A 122 6.59 -4.96 -10.11
N ARG A 123 6.15 -3.87 -10.74
CA ARG A 123 7.02 -2.82 -11.31
C ARG A 123 7.08 -1.53 -10.50
N ALA A 124 6.06 -1.25 -9.72
CA ALA A 124 6.02 -0.07 -8.88
C ALA A 124 5.32 -0.34 -7.53
N ILE A 125 5.78 0.33 -6.48
CA ILE A 125 5.29 0.17 -5.10
C ILE A 125 5.02 1.54 -4.48
N ILE A 126 3.91 1.66 -3.75
CA ILE A 126 3.57 2.84 -2.92
C ILE A 126 3.34 2.44 -1.46
N GLN A 127 3.94 3.19 -0.54
CA GLN A 127 3.84 2.96 0.91
C GLN A 127 4.06 4.27 1.68
N PRO A 128 3.81 4.35 3.00
CA PRO A 128 4.13 5.57 3.75
C PRO A 128 5.61 5.88 3.92
N GLY A 129 6.48 4.86 4.03
CA GLY A 129 7.81 5.01 4.62
C GLY A 129 7.77 5.15 6.15
N GLY A 130 8.92 5.42 6.76
CA GLY A 130 9.08 5.58 8.21
C GLY A 130 9.64 4.35 8.93
N SER A 131 10.13 3.33 8.20
CA SER A 131 10.82 2.20 8.82
C SER A 131 12.25 2.59 9.21
N ARG A 132 12.74 2.07 10.35
CA ARG A 132 14.19 2.14 10.67
C ARG A 132 15.06 1.49 9.59
N ARG A 133 14.47 0.61 8.78
CA ARG A 133 15.13 -0.14 7.70
C ARG A 133 14.73 0.34 6.30
N ASP A 134 14.17 1.55 6.15
CA ASP A 134 13.78 2.06 4.83
C ASP A 134 14.93 2.04 3.82
N LYS A 135 16.17 2.28 4.25
CA LYS A 135 17.35 2.18 3.37
C LYS A 135 17.51 0.79 2.76
N GLU A 136 17.27 -0.26 3.53
CA GLU A 136 17.36 -1.66 3.08
C GLU A 136 16.23 -1.98 2.10
N VAL A 137 15.04 -1.46 2.38
CA VAL A 137 13.86 -1.61 1.52
C VAL A 137 14.07 -0.86 0.19
N ILE A 138 14.53 0.39 0.22
CA ILE A 138 14.82 1.17 -1.00
C ILE A 138 15.93 0.52 -1.82
N ALA A 139 16.98 -0.01 -1.19
CA ALA A 139 18.03 -0.74 -1.88
C ALA A 139 17.47 -1.97 -2.62
N ALA A 140 16.59 -2.75 -1.98
CA ALA A 140 15.93 -3.88 -2.64
C ALA A 140 15.05 -3.43 -3.82
N ALA A 141 14.34 -2.30 -3.71
CA ALA A 141 13.58 -1.76 -4.84
C ALA A 141 14.49 -1.42 -6.03
N ASN A 142 15.66 -0.80 -5.77
CA ASN A 142 16.64 -0.49 -6.80
C ASN A 142 17.26 -1.75 -7.42
N GLU A 143 17.64 -2.73 -6.61
CA GLU A 143 18.18 -4.03 -7.06
C GLU A 143 17.23 -4.74 -8.03
N HIS A 144 15.92 -4.67 -7.77
CA HIS A 144 14.88 -5.29 -8.61
C HIS A 144 14.34 -4.36 -9.70
N ASN A 145 14.89 -3.15 -9.85
CA ASN A 145 14.41 -2.12 -10.78
C ASN A 145 12.90 -1.84 -10.63
N ILE A 146 12.46 -1.68 -9.38
CA ILE A 146 11.09 -1.36 -8.98
C ILE A 146 11.03 0.13 -8.61
N ALA A 147 10.05 0.85 -9.16
CA ALA A 147 9.81 2.23 -8.72
C ALA A 147 9.14 2.22 -7.33
N MET A 148 9.59 3.06 -6.42
CA MET A 148 9.07 3.14 -5.06
C MET A 148 8.70 4.58 -4.70
N VAL A 149 7.47 4.76 -4.22
CA VAL A 149 6.90 6.06 -3.84
C VAL A 149 6.51 6.05 -2.37
N PHE A 150 6.97 7.05 -1.62
CA PHE A 150 6.60 7.30 -0.23
C PHE A 150 5.49 8.34 -0.13
N THR A 151 4.49 8.08 0.71
CA THR A 151 3.32 8.97 0.90
C THR A 151 3.38 9.84 2.15
N GLY A 152 4.26 9.51 3.10
CA GLY A 152 4.35 10.14 4.41
C GLY A 152 3.15 9.87 5.33
N MET A 153 2.15 9.09 4.89
CA MET A 153 0.88 8.92 5.59
C MET A 153 0.45 7.45 5.63
N ARG A 154 0.14 6.94 6.83
CA ARG A 154 -0.30 5.56 7.04
C ARG A 154 -1.83 5.49 7.12
N HIS A 155 -2.45 4.56 6.40
CA HIS A 155 -3.90 4.30 6.46
C HIS A 155 -4.22 2.97 7.15
N PHE A 156 -4.02 2.92 8.46
CA PHE A 156 -4.29 1.69 9.22
C PHE A 156 -5.78 1.54 9.53
N ARG A 157 -6.37 0.38 9.24
CA ARG A 157 -7.78 0.08 9.46
C ARG A 157 -7.97 -1.30 10.08
N HIS A 158 -8.52 -1.36 11.29
CA HIS A 158 -8.93 -2.60 11.97
C HIS A 158 -10.24 -3.14 11.41
#